data_AF-A0A9P9WXJ7-F1
#
_entry.id   AF-A0A9P9WXJ7-F1
#
_cell.length_a   1.000
_cell.length_b   1.000
_cell.length_c   1.000
_cell.angle_alpha   90.00
_cell.angle_beta   90.00
_cell.angle_gamma   90.00
#
_symmetry.space_group_name_H-M   'P 1'
#
loop_
_entity.id
_entity.type
_entity.pdbx_description
1 polymer ?
#
loop_
_entity_poly.entity_id
_entity_poly.type
_entity_poly.pdbx_seq_one_letter_code
_entity_poly.pdbx_strand_id
1 'polypeptide(L)'
;MTMSTSAPLQRCIRRGAVPSRSGLASRLSSSSKASSTIPTHWSRQRAPSSASGFRHLAPARPFSTTRSFRFADVDDNFDPKTVDRESDEVDVCIVGGGPAGLSAAIRLKQLANESGNEDFRVLLLEKAGEIGAHILSGAVIQPSGVEELFPDWLDEANESRFEHATPAANDKMRFLTKGSAIPLPTPPQMNNHGNYIVSLNQFTKWLGERAEEVGVEVYPGFAASEVLYKSDGSVQGVATNDLGIARDGKPKDSFERGMEFHAKVTMFAEGCHGSLTKQVINKFDLRRDSQHQTYALGVKEVWEIQPEKFNKGEITHSMGYPLPSDTYGGGWMYHFGDNLVSIGLVVALDYANPWLSPYGEFQKMKQHPLYKNVLEGGKCISYGARALVEGGFQSIPKVAFPGGALIGDSAGFINVPKVKGTHNAMKSGILAAEAAWGAVKDGDSGSVFLYDYEDSLRKSSIWKELKEVRNMRPSFHNPLGLYGGLVYSGLEAYFLKGRVPWTLKHKTTDHGATKTADKCQKIEYPKPDGKISFDILTSVSRTGTNHEEDQPVHLQVKDWDAHTMETWPGYKGLENRFCPAGVYEYVEDDTKPLGVRFQINAQNCIHCKTCDIKAPNQDINWSVPQGGEGPKYYMT
;
A
#
# COMPACT_ATOMS: atom_id res chain seq x y z
N MET A 1 64.96 -1.45 15.43
CA MET A 1 65.60 -2.75 15.13
C MET A 1 64.87 -3.35 13.93
N THR A 2 65.07 -2.81 12.72
CA THR A 2 66.00 -3.32 11.66
C THR A 2 65.74 -4.79 11.33
N MET A 3 64.92 -5.11 10.31
CA MET A 3 65.15 -5.06 8.84
C MET A 3 65.74 -6.38 8.28
N SER A 4 65.21 -6.75 7.11
CA SER A 4 65.84 -7.56 6.03
C SER A 4 65.91 -9.08 6.24
N THR A 5 65.73 -9.96 5.24
CA THR A 5 65.81 -9.79 3.77
C THR A 5 65.30 -11.04 3.00
N SER A 6 64.75 -10.77 1.80
CA SER A 6 64.96 -11.46 0.50
C SER A 6 64.56 -12.93 0.22
N ALA A 7 63.66 -13.08 -0.77
CA ALA A 7 63.59 -14.14 -1.81
C ALA A 7 64.91 -14.22 -2.66
N PRO A 8 65.17 -15.10 -3.66
CA PRO A 8 64.24 -15.73 -4.64
C PRO A 8 64.62 -17.16 -5.17
N LEU A 9 63.82 -17.74 -6.09
CA LEU A 9 64.22 -18.37 -7.39
C LEU A 9 63.33 -19.54 -7.87
N GLN A 10 62.60 -19.26 -8.96
CA GLN A 10 62.42 -20.01 -10.21
C GLN A 10 62.59 -21.55 -10.27
N ARG A 11 61.58 -22.20 -10.86
CA ARG A 11 61.80 -23.24 -11.90
C ARG A 11 60.85 -23.06 -13.09
N CYS A 12 61.46 -23.24 -14.25
CA CYS A 12 61.01 -23.13 -15.64
C CYS A 12 61.01 -24.60 -16.17
N ILE A 13 60.20 -25.11 -17.12
CA ILE A 13 60.20 -24.87 -18.59
C ILE A 13 59.36 -25.98 -19.29
N ARG A 14 58.51 -25.57 -20.27
CA ARG A 14 58.21 -26.11 -21.64
C ARG A 14 57.69 -27.57 -21.84
N ARG A 15 56.94 -27.95 -22.90
CA ARG A 15 56.38 -27.34 -24.14
C ARG A 15 55.43 -28.35 -24.84
N GLY A 16 54.49 -27.81 -25.63
CA GLY A 16 53.96 -28.39 -26.89
C GLY A 16 52.50 -28.86 -26.82
N ALA A 17 51.64 -28.76 -27.83
CA ALA A 17 51.61 -28.05 -29.11
C ALA A 17 50.16 -28.09 -29.65
N VAL A 18 49.83 -27.10 -30.47
CA VAL A 18 48.58 -26.74 -31.22
C VAL A 18 48.23 -27.85 -32.26
N PRO A 19 46.97 -28.07 -32.76
CA PRO A 19 46.29 -27.03 -33.53
C PRO A 19 44.76 -26.88 -33.60
N SER A 20 44.45 -25.63 -33.98
CA SER A 20 43.24 -25.02 -34.52
C SER A 20 42.60 -25.75 -35.71
N ARG A 21 41.28 -25.57 -35.85
CA ARG A 21 40.62 -25.48 -37.17
C ARG A 21 39.69 -24.28 -37.23
N SER A 22 39.92 -23.48 -38.27
CA SER A 22 39.09 -22.41 -38.81
C SER A 22 38.56 -22.82 -40.18
N GLY A 23 37.51 -22.12 -40.66
CA GLY A 23 36.99 -22.15 -42.03
C GLY A 23 35.58 -22.75 -42.11
N LEU A 24 34.56 -22.12 -42.68
CA LEU A 24 34.53 -21.12 -43.74
C LEU A 24 33.37 -20.13 -43.58
N ALA A 25 33.64 -18.89 -43.99
CA ALA A 25 32.65 -17.92 -44.44
C ALA A 25 32.56 -17.94 -45.98
N SER A 26 31.36 -17.72 -46.53
CA SER A 26 31.11 -17.22 -47.89
C SER A 26 29.82 -16.39 -47.82
N ARG A 27 29.90 -15.06 -47.79
CA ARG A 27 29.92 -14.10 -48.92
C ARG A 27 28.58 -13.95 -49.69
N LEU A 28 28.00 -12.76 -49.50
CA LEU A 28 27.56 -11.77 -50.50
C LEU A 28 26.33 -12.04 -51.40
N SER A 29 25.29 -11.23 -51.21
CA SER A 29 24.71 -10.24 -52.17
C SER A 29 23.40 -9.70 -51.55
N SER A 30 23.23 -8.42 -51.23
CA SER A 30 23.14 -7.17 -52.01
C SER A 30 21.93 -7.06 -52.95
N SER A 31 21.16 -5.97 -52.73
CA SER A 31 20.09 -5.39 -53.57
C SER A 31 18.72 -6.10 -53.48
N SER A 32 17.57 -5.42 -53.43
CA SER A 32 17.22 -4.15 -54.06
C SER A 32 15.95 -3.53 -53.44
N LYS A 33 15.85 -2.20 -53.58
CA LYS A 33 14.66 -1.36 -53.40
C LYS A 33 13.66 -1.61 -54.53
N ALA A 34 12.36 -1.57 -54.21
CA ALA A 34 11.24 -1.08 -55.04
C ALA A 34 10.00 -1.04 -54.12
N SER A 35 9.34 0.07 -53.76
CA SER A 35 8.80 1.19 -54.54
C SER A 35 7.99 0.72 -55.76
N SER A 36 6.66 0.79 -55.68
CA SER A 36 5.75 1.38 -56.68
C SER A 36 4.31 0.93 -56.37
N THR A 37 3.45 1.85 -55.91
CA THR A 37 2.49 2.67 -56.68
C THR A 37 1.08 2.07 -56.73
N ILE A 38 0.19 2.87 -56.14
CA ILE A 38 -1.24 3.07 -56.43
C ILE A 38 -1.53 3.00 -57.95
N PRO A 39 -2.74 2.54 -58.33
CA PRO A 39 -3.55 3.38 -59.20
C PRO A 39 -4.94 3.65 -58.63
N THR A 40 -5.25 4.94 -58.62
CA THR A 40 -6.56 5.54 -58.52
C THR A 40 -7.34 5.28 -59.81
N HIS A 41 -8.65 5.03 -59.70
CA HIS A 41 -9.58 5.40 -60.76
C HIS A 41 -10.84 6.03 -60.18
N TRP A 42 -10.97 7.32 -60.47
CA TRP A 42 -12.19 8.11 -60.40
C TRP A 42 -13.16 7.69 -61.51
N SER A 43 -14.47 7.69 -61.21
CA SER A 43 -15.45 8.15 -62.19
C SER A 43 -16.62 8.88 -61.50
N ARG A 44 -16.82 10.12 -61.95
CA ARG A 44 -17.94 11.05 -61.68
C ARG A 44 -19.12 10.67 -62.56
N GLN A 45 -20.35 10.72 -62.05
CA GLN A 45 -21.55 11.30 -62.72
C GLN A 45 -22.54 11.76 -61.63
N ARG A 46 -22.66 13.07 -61.37
CA ARG A 46 -23.65 14.06 -61.86
C ARG A 46 -25.12 13.77 -61.47
N ALA A 47 -25.64 14.70 -60.66
CA ALA A 47 -27.04 14.90 -60.29
C ALA A 47 -27.93 15.32 -61.47
N PRO A 48 -29.26 15.36 -61.24
CA PRO A 48 -29.91 16.67 -61.30
C PRO A 48 -30.87 16.95 -60.14
N SER A 49 -31.08 18.25 -59.95
CA SER A 49 -31.85 18.98 -58.94
C SER A 49 -33.35 19.12 -59.25
N SER A 50 -34.18 19.14 -58.21
CA SER A 50 -35.35 20.04 -57.99
C SER A 50 -36.15 19.49 -56.78
N ALA A 51 -36.89 20.22 -55.96
CA ALA A 51 -37.00 21.63 -55.62
C ALA A 51 -37.55 21.70 -54.18
N SER A 52 -37.28 22.83 -53.54
CA SER A 52 -37.63 23.30 -52.20
C SER A 52 -39.05 23.03 -51.67
N GLY A 53 -39.12 22.67 -50.38
CA GLY A 53 -40.27 22.88 -49.50
C GLY A 53 -39.83 22.90 -48.04
N PHE A 54 -39.56 24.08 -47.48
CA PHE A 54 -39.17 24.30 -46.09
C PHE A 54 -40.33 24.00 -45.13
N ARG A 55 -40.11 23.14 -44.12
CA ARG A 55 -40.78 23.19 -42.82
C ARG A 55 -39.73 23.02 -41.73
N HIS A 56 -39.64 24.00 -40.83
CA HIS A 56 -38.83 23.94 -39.63
C HIS A 56 -39.32 22.81 -38.72
N LEU A 57 -38.47 21.80 -38.49
CA LEU A 57 -38.60 20.85 -37.39
C LEU A 57 -37.28 20.88 -36.62
N ALA A 58 -37.38 21.17 -35.32
CA ALA A 58 -36.25 21.11 -34.39
C ALA A 58 -35.70 19.67 -34.33
N PRO A 59 -34.38 19.47 -34.20
CA PRO A 59 -33.83 18.13 -34.01
C PRO A 59 -34.17 17.65 -32.60
N ALA A 60 -35.13 16.72 -32.52
CA ALA A 60 -35.31 15.90 -31.33
C ALA A 60 -34.02 15.09 -31.11
N ARG A 61 -33.35 15.32 -29.98
CA ARG A 61 -32.28 14.44 -29.51
C ARG A 61 -32.88 13.06 -29.26
N PRO A 62 -32.22 11.95 -29.65
CA PRO A 62 -32.69 10.64 -29.25
C PRO A 62 -32.57 10.56 -27.72
N PHE A 63 -33.69 10.31 -27.06
CA PHE A 63 -33.70 9.91 -25.66
C PHE A 63 -32.73 8.75 -25.49
N SER A 64 -31.75 8.91 -24.61
CA SER A 64 -31.03 7.78 -24.05
C SER A 64 -32.07 6.90 -23.36
N THR A 65 -32.45 5.79 -23.98
CA THR A 65 -33.21 4.74 -23.32
C THR A 65 -32.26 4.05 -22.37
N THR A 66 -32.16 4.56 -21.15
CA THR A 66 -31.70 3.77 -20.02
C THR A 66 -32.60 2.53 -20.01
N ARG A 67 -32.05 1.34 -20.33
CA ARG A 67 -32.81 0.10 -20.19
C ARG A 67 -33.25 0.03 -18.74
N SER A 68 -34.56 -0.07 -18.52
CA SER A 68 -35.12 -0.48 -17.24
C SER A 68 -34.43 -1.78 -16.83
N PHE A 69 -33.62 -1.73 -15.78
CA PHE A 69 -33.08 -2.93 -15.15
C PHE A 69 -34.28 -3.76 -14.65
N ARG A 70 -34.45 -4.94 -15.23
CA ARG A 70 -35.31 -5.97 -14.65
C ARG A 70 -34.47 -6.61 -13.54
N PHE A 71 -34.93 -6.52 -12.30
CA PHE A 71 -34.40 -7.37 -11.23
C PHE A 71 -34.65 -8.83 -11.60
N ALA A 72 -33.74 -9.73 -11.21
CA ALA A 72 -33.86 -11.16 -11.52
C ALA A 72 -35.20 -11.73 -11.04
N ASP A 73 -35.83 -12.56 -11.86
CA ASP A 73 -36.87 -13.49 -11.41
C ASP A 73 -36.22 -14.62 -10.60
N VAL A 74 -37.02 -15.24 -9.72
CA VAL A 74 -36.62 -16.28 -8.74
C VAL A 74 -36.00 -17.53 -9.39
N ASP A 75 -36.08 -17.68 -10.72
CA ASP A 75 -35.67 -18.89 -11.46
C ASP A 75 -34.22 -18.87 -12.00
N ASP A 76 -33.47 -17.77 -11.88
CA ASP A 76 -32.06 -17.63 -12.33
C ASP A 76 -31.03 -17.96 -11.22
N ASN A 77 -31.31 -18.93 -10.35
CA ASN A 77 -30.50 -19.23 -9.15
C ASN A 77 -29.26 -20.09 -9.44
N PHE A 78 -28.24 -19.54 -10.12
CA PHE A 78 -26.89 -20.07 -9.93
C PHE A 78 -26.33 -19.51 -8.62
N ASP A 79 -26.12 -20.38 -7.63
CA ASP A 79 -25.38 -20.04 -6.42
C ASP A 79 -23.93 -20.47 -6.62
N PRO A 80 -22.96 -19.54 -6.74
CA PRO A 80 -21.54 -19.89 -6.84
C PRO A 80 -21.05 -20.82 -5.74
N LYS A 81 -21.73 -20.87 -4.57
CA LYS A 81 -21.39 -21.74 -3.45
C LYS A 81 -21.74 -23.22 -3.68
N THR A 82 -22.55 -23.55 -4.69
CA THR A 82 -22.86 -24.95 -5.02
C THR A 82 -21.80 -25.60 -5.92
N VAL A 83 -20.81 -24.82 -6.39
CA VAL A 83 -19.68 -25.33 -7.17
C VAL A 83 -18.51 -25.61 -6.22
N ASP A 84 -18.01 -26.84 -6.25
CA ASP A 84 -16.85 -27.25 -5.47
C ASP A 84 -15.61 -26.43 -5.85
N ARG A 85 -14.79 -26.09 -4.86
CA ARG A 85 -13.50 -25.44 -5.07
C ARG A 85 -12.41 -26.47 -5.25
N GLU A 86 -11.48 -26.21 -6.15
CA GLU A 86 -10.19 -26.89 -6.12
C GLU A 86 -9.42 -26.46 -4.87
N SER A 87 -8.67 -27.39 -4.28
CA SER A 87 -7.90 -27.16 -3.06
C SER A 87 -6.46 -27.64 -3.21
N ASP A 88 -5.51 -26.91 -2.64
CA ASP A 88 -4.12 -27.30 -2.47
C ASP A 88 -3.72 -27.28 -0.99
N GLU A 89 -2.77 -28.15 -0.62
CA GLU A 89 -2.26 -28.29 0.75
C GLU A 89 -0.80 -27.80 0.83
N VAL A 90 -0.56 -26.88 1.76
CA VAL A 90 0.77 -26.31 2.02
C VAL A 90 1.10 -26.34 3.52
N ASP A 91 2.38 -26.24 3.88
CA ASP A 91 2.73 -26.14 5.29
C ASP A 91 2.39 -24.77 5.86
N VAL A 92 2.73 -23.71 5.11
CA VAL A 92 2.43 -22.34 5.50
C VAL A 92 1.87 -21.56 4.32
N CYS A 93 0.71 -20.93 4.53
CA CYS A 93 0.12 -19.96 3.60
C CYS A 93 0.29 -18.55 4.17
N ILE A 94 0.77 -17.62 3.35
CA ILE A 94 1.00 -16.22 3.72
C ILE A 94 0.13 -15.32 2.85
N VAL A 95 -0.68 -14.48 3.48
CA VAL A 95 -1.59 -13.56 2.78
C VAL A 95 -0.99 -12.16 2.78
N GLY A 96 -0.40 -11.75 1.65
CA GLY A 96 0.15 -10.42 1.41
C GLY A 96 1.66 -10.44 1.11
N GLY A 97 2.03 -10.01 -0.10
CA GLY A 97 3.40 -9.90 -0.60
C GLY A 97 4.10 -8.59 -0.24
N GLY A 98 3.83 -8.06 0.96
CA GLY A 98 4.56 -6.92 1.51
C GLY A 98 5.85 -7.33 2.26
N PRO A 99 6.62 -6.37 2.78
CA PRO A 99 7.88 -6.67 3.49
C PRO A 99 7.74 -7.68 4.64
N ALA A 100 6.63 -7.70 5.38
CA ALA A 100 6.40 -8.69 6.43
C ALA A 100 6.20 -10.11 5.88
N GLY A 101 5.30 -10.26 4.90
CA GLY A 101 4.97 -11.56 4.32
C GLY A 101 6.16 -12.19 3.60
N LEU A 102 6.86 -11.41 2.77
CA LEU A 102 8.07 -11.88 2.08
C LEU A 102 9.18 -12.24 3.07
N SER A 103 9.38 -11.46 4.14
CA SER A 103 10.38 -11.80 5.16
C SER A 103 10.05 -13.11 5.89
N ALA A 104 8.77 -13.34 6.19
CA ALA A 104 8.34 -14.60 6.78
C ALA A 104 8.56 -15.78 5.82
N ALA A 105 8.20 -15.60 4.54
CA ALA A 105 8.33 -16.63 3.53
C ALA A 105 9.79 -17.04 3.30
N ILE A 106 10.67 -16.05 3.10
CA ILE A 106 12.11 -16.23 2.92
C ILE A 106 12.70 -16.96 4.13
N ARG A 107 12.41 -16.48 5.35
CA ARG A 107 13.00 -17.08 6.56
C ARG A 107 12.54 -18.52 6.77
N LEU A 108 11.27 -18.84 6.50
CA LEU A 108 10.75 -20.21 6.57
C LEU A 108 11.50 -21.14 5.61
N LYS A 109 11.67 -20.73 4.34
CA LYS A 109 12.42 -21.53 3.38
C LYS A 109 13.89 -21.63 3.71
N GLN A 110 14.54 -20.57 4.22
CA GLN A 110 15.91 -20.64 4.72
C GLN A 110 16.05 -21.72 5.80
N LEU A 111 15.18 -21.70 6.82
CA LEU A 111 15.18 -22.70 7.91
C LEU A 111 14.92 -24.12 7.40
N ALA A 112 13.98 -24.27 6.46
CA ALA A 112 13.66 -25.56 5.86
C ALA A 112 14.87 -26.11 5.08
N ASN A 113 15.48 -25.29 4.23
CA ASN A 113 16.65 -25.67 3.43
C ASN A 113 17.87 -25.98 4.33
N GLU A 114 18.11 -25.18 5.39
CA GLU A 114 19.15 -25.43 6.39
C GLU A 114 18.96 -26.78 7.11
N SER A 115 17.71 -27.23 7.29
CA SER A 115 17.38 -28.51 7.90
C SER A 115 17.36 -29.69 6.91
N GLY A 116 17.52 -29.44 5.61
CA GLY A 116 17.39 -30.44 4.56
C GLY A 116 15.94 -30.86 4.26
N ASN A 117 14.94 -30.07 4.66
CA ASN A 117 13.53 -30.31 4.38
C ASN A 117 13.07 -29.52 3.13
N GLU A 118 13.48 -30.00 1.95
CA GLU A 118 13.15 -29.34 0.67
C GLU A 118 11.65 -29.40 0.36
N ASP A 119 10.96 -30.42 0.85
CA ASP A 119 9.52 -30.66 0.66
C ASP A 119 8.62 -29.68 1.45
N PHE A 120 9.19 -28.86 2.35
CA PHE A 120 8.43 -27.87 3.10
C PHE A 120 7.89 -26.77 2.18
N ARG A 121 6.58 -26.73 2.01
CA ARG A 121 5.89 -25.83 1.07
C ARG A 121 5.44 -24.54 1.76
N VAL A 122 5.96 -23.42 1.25
CA VAL A 122 5.59 -22.07 1.68
C VAL A 122 4.99 -21.34 0.49
N LEU A 123 3.71 -20.98 0.62
CA LEU A 123 2.95 -20.30 -0.42
C LEU A 123 2.57 -18.90 0.03
N LEU A 124 2.73 -17.93 -0.87
CA LEU A 124 2.41 -16.52 -0.62
C LEU A 124 1.45 -16.00 -1.69
N LEU A 125 0.28 -15.52 -1.24
CA LEU A 125 -0.73 -14.92 -2.10
C LEU A 125 -0.64 -13.39 -2.05
N GLU A 126 -0.61 -12.73 -3.20
CA GLU A 126 -0.65 -11.28 -3.33
C GLU A 126 -1.73 -10.82 -4.31
N LYS A 127 -2.52 -9.83 -3.91
CA LYS A 127 -3.61 -9.29 -4.73
C LYS A 127 -3.10 -8.54 -5.96
N ALA A 128 -1.96 -7.85 -5.84
CA ALA A 128 -1.35 -7.10 -6.92
C ALA A 128 -0.94 -8.02 -8.06
N GLY A 129 -1.14 -7.60 -9.31
CA GLY A 129 -0.77 -8.40 -10.49
C GLY A 129 0.73 -8.68 -10.59
N GLU A 130 1.56 -7.90 -9.88
CA GLU A 130 2.99 -8.14 -9.69
C GLU A 130 3.37 -7.73 -8.25
N ILE A 131 4.37 -8.41 -7.67
CA ILE A 131 4.91 -8.04 -6.36
C ILE A 131 5.40 -6.60 -6.38
N GLY A 132 4.99 -5.82 -5.36
CA GLY A 132 5.33 -4.41 -5.23
C GLY A 132 4.31 -3.44 -5.82
N ALA A 133 3.42 -3.84 -6.75
CA ALA A 133 2.54 -2.90 -7.45
C ALA A 133 1.48 -2.22 -6.55
N HIS A 134 1.16 -2.82 -5.39
CA HIS A 134 0.30 -2.22 -4.36
C HIS A 134 1.05 -1.60 -3.16
N ILE A 135 2.39 -1.53 -3.22
CA ILE A 135 3.22 -1.01 -2.15
C ILE A 135 3.39 0.50 -2.27
N LEU A 136 3.14 1.21 -1.18
CA LEU A 136 3.30 2.66 -1.12
C LEU A 136 3.89 3.09 0.23
N SER A 137 4.99 3.84 0.20
CA SER A 137 5.62 4.41 1.38
C SER A 137 6.50 5.61 1.04
N GLY A 138 6.71 6.53 1.98
CA GLY A 138 7.80 7.52 1.83
C GLY A 138 9.18 6.86 1.81
N ALA A 139 9.33 5.74 2.54
CA ALA A 139 10.42 4.77 2.44
C ALA A 139 11.85 5.28 2.71
N VAL A 140 12.05 5.87 3.90
CA VAL A 140 13.37 5.83 4.57
C VAL A 140 13.43 4.58 5.44
N ILE A 141 14.14 3.55 4.97
CA ILE A 141 14.19 2.24 5.63
C ILE A 141 15.38 2.14 6.59
N GLN A 142 15.15 1.53 7.75
CA GLN A 142 16.20 1.08 8.66
C GLN A 142 16.61 -0.34 8.23
N PRO A 143 17.89 -0.60 7.97
CA PRO A 143 18.32 -1.82 7.28
C PRO A 143 18.30 -3.07 8.17
N SER A 144 18.14 -2.93 9.49
CA SER A 144 18.25 -4.05 10.44
C SER A 144 17.36 -5.26 10.13
N GLY A 145 16.19 -5.05 9.50
CA GLY A 145 15.32 -6.16 9.09
C GLY A 145 15.84 -6.91 7.86
N VAL A 146 16.40 -6.19 6.87
CA VAL A 146 16.96 -6.81 5.66
C VAL A 146 18.34 -7.40 5.92
N GLU A 147 19.17 -6.75 6.73
CA GLU A 147 20.50 -7.26 7.13
C GLU A 147 20.41 -8.59 7.89
N GLU A 148 19.31 -8.83 8.60
CA GLU A 148 19.08 -10.11 9.29
C GLU A 148 18.78 -11.25 8.32
N LEU A 149 18.12 -10.97 7.18
CA LEU A 149 17.85 -11.96 6.13
C LEU A 149 19.00 -12.10 5.13
N PHE A 150 19.62 -10.98 4.79
CA PHE A 150 20.62 -10.80 3.74
C PHE A 150 21.69 -9.81 4.24
N PRO A 151 22.70 -10.27 4.99
CA PRO A 151 23.75 -9.40 5.52
C PRO A 151 24.53 -8.63 4.44
N ASP A 152 24.57 -9.16 3.22
CA ASP A 152 25.28 -8.67 2.04
C ASP A 152 24.34 -8.01 1.00
N TRP A 153 23.15 -7.56 1.42
CA TRP A 153 22.10 -7.03 0.52
C TRP A 153 22.50 -5.82 -0.34
N LEU A 154 23.60 -5.13 -0.02
CA LEU A 154 24.18 -4.04 -0.83
C LEU A 154 25.62 -4.33 -1.29
N ASP A 155 26.20 -5.48 -0.93
CA ASP A 155 27.60 -5.78 -1.26
C ASP A 155 27.77 -5.87 -2.78
N GLU A 156 28.73 -5.14 -3.36
CA GLU A 156 29.00 -5.15 -4.80
C GLU A 156 29.39 -6.54 -5.32
N ALA A 157 29.90 -7.42 -4.45
CA ALA A 157 30.20 -8.81 -4.78
C ALA A 157 28.95 -9.70 -4.85
N ASN A 158 27.82 -9.27 -4.28
CA ASN A 158 26.54 -9.96 -4.39
C ASN A 158 25.84 -9.57 -5.70
N GLU A 159 25.76 -10.53 -6.62
CA GLU A 159 25.09 -10.34 -7.93
C GLU A 159 23.58 -10.08 -7.77
N SER A 160 22.98 -10.54 -6.67
CA SER A 160 21.57 -10.36 -6.31
C SER A 160 21.32 -9.20 -5.36
N ARG A 161 22.30 -8.31 -5.15
CA ARG A 161 22.16 -7.14 -4.27
C ARG A 161 21.03 -6.20 -4.73
N PHE A 162 20.51 -5.41 -3.81
CA PHE A 162 19.57 -4.35 -4.14
C PHE A 162 20.31 -3.11 -4.66
N GLU A 163 20.05 -2.71 -5.92
CA GLU A 163 20.83 -1.64 -6.55
C GLU A 163 20.28 -0.22 -6.30
N HIS A 164 19.04 -0.07 -5.84
CA HIS A 164 18.33 1.21 -5.81
C HIS A 164 18.25 1.85 -4.42
N ALA A 165 19.32 1.74 -3.64
CA ALA A 165 19.42 2.36 -2.31
C ALA A 165 20.19 3.68 -2.35
N THR A 166 19.55 4.77 -1.89
CA THR A 166 20.24 6.05 -1.66
C THR A 166 20.55 6.19 -0.17
N PRO A 167 21.82 6.24 0.25
CA PRO A 167 22.16 6.49 1.64
C PRO A 167 21.56 7.81 2.13
N ALA A 168 20.95 7.80 3.32
CA ALA A 168 20.49 9.01 3.97
C ALA A 168 21.69 9.90 4.35
N ALA A 169 21.60 11.20 4.06
CA ALA A 169 22.68 12.16 4.26
C ALA A 169 22.33 13.20 5.33
N ASN A 170 21.32 14.04 5.07
CA ASN A 170 20.98 15.19 5.92
C ASN A 170 19.51 15.14 6.36
N ASP A 171 19.28 15.21 7.68
CA ASP A 171 17.95 15.29 8.26
C ASP A 171 17.57 16.72 8.62
N LYS A 172 16.41 17.18 8.13
CA LYS A 172 15.84 18.48 8.45
C LYS A 172 14.44 18.31 9.03
N MET A 173 14.21 18.91 10.20
CA MET A 173 12.87 19.11 10.74
C MET A 173 12.45 20.58 10.59
N ARG A 174 11.21 20.79 10.14
CA ARG A 174 10.66 22.13 9.86
C ARG A 174 9.25 22.30 10.43
N PHE A 175 9.01 23.43 11.09
CA PHE A 175 7.66 23.91 11.41
C PHE A 175 7.22 24.90 10.34
N LEU A 176 6.12 24.63 9.66
CA LEU A 176 5.61 25.46 8.58
C LEU A 176 4.56 26.44 9.10
N THR A 177 4.76 27.71 8.75
CA THR A 177 3.69 28.70 8.69
C THR A 177 3.24 28.82 7.23
N LYS A 178 2.28 29.69 6.91
CA LYS A 178 1.79 29.83 5.53
C LYS A 178 2.90 30.22 4.52
N GLY A 179 3.91 30.97 4.94
CA GLY A 179 4.95 31.50 4.04
C GLY A 179 6.39 31.27 4.49
N SER A 180 6.62 30.49 5.56
CA SER A 180 7.96 30.31 6.12
C SER A 180 8.13 28.93 6.74
N ALA A 181 9.31 28.35 6.58
CA ALA A 181 9.73 27.10 7.20
C ALA A 181 10.75 27.38 8.31
N ILE A 182 10.32 27.21 9.55
CA ILE A 182 11.15 27.45 10.75
C ILE A 182 11.89 26.15 11.11
N PRO A 183 13.22 26.16 11.25
CA PRO A 183 13.98 25.00 11.72
C PRO A 183 13.53 24.53 13.12
N LEU A 184 13.34 23.23 13.27
CA LEU A 184 13.21 22.57 14.56
C LEU A 184 14.41 21.63 14.79
N PRO A 185 14.82 21.39 16.05
CA PRO A 185 15.78 20.35 16.33
C PRO A 185 15.20 18.98 15.96
N THR A 186 15.97 18.18 15.23
CA THR A 186 15.55 16.83 14.83
C THR A 186 15.55 15.92 16.06
N PRO A 187 14.43 15.25 16.41
CA PRO A 187 14.39 14.32 17.53
C PRO A 187 15.28 13.11 17.24
N PRO A 188 15.88 12.46 18.27
CA PRO A 188 16.77 11.31 18.06
C PRO A 188 16.12 10.17 17.28
N GLN A 189 14.80 10.01 17.41
CA GLN A 189 14.01 9.02 16.69
C GLN A 189 14.01 9.28 15.16
N MET A 190 14.11 10.54 14.73
CA MET A 190 14.18 10.91 13.31
C MET A 190 15.60 11.03 12.77
N ASN A 191 16.62 10.57 13.52
CA ASN A 191 17.97 10.45 12.99
C ASN A 191 18.02 9.29 11.98
N ASN A 192 18.42 9.60 10.75
CA ASN A 192 18.50 8.63 9.66
C ASN A 192 19.92 8.20 9.30
N HIS A 193 20.90 8.46 10.17
CA HIS A 193 22.23 7.90 9.99
C HIS A 193 22.18 6.36 9.90
N GLY A 194 22.77 5.79 8.84
CA GLY A 194 22.74 4.36 8.54
C GLY A 194 21.45 3.86 7.88
N ASN A 195 20.48 4.74 7.61
CA ASN A 195 19.26 4.40 6.86
C ASN A 195 19.43 4.69 5.37
N TYR A 196 18.48 4.18 4.58
CA TYR A 196 18.46 4.33 3.13
C TYR A 196 17.10 4.84 2.66
N ILE A 197 17.11 5.74 1.68
CA ILE A 197 15.93 6.14 0.93
C ILE A 197 15.80 5.20 -0.27
N VAL A 198 14.65 4.55 -0.39
CA VAL A 198 14.38 3.56 -1.44
C VAL A 198 12.99 3.78 -2.06
N SER A 199 12.75 3.23 -3.24
CA SER A 199 11.40 2.90 -3.68
C SER A 199 10.99 1.61 -2.96
N LEU A 200 9.97 1.65 -2.09
CA LEU A 200 9.53 0.44 -1.38
C LEU A 200 8.84 -0.52 -2.34
N ASN A 201 8.22 -0.01 -3.40
CA ASN A 201 7.75 -0.78 -4.55
C ASN A 201 8.88 -1.64 -5.16
N GLN A 202 10.02 -1.04 -5.50
CA GLN A 202 11.17 -1.78 -6.06
C GLN A 202 11.82 -2.70 -5.04
N PHE A 203 11.96 -2.24 -3.80
CA PHE A 203 12.54 -3.06 -2.72
C PHE A 203 11.69 -4.31 -2.44
N THR A 204 10.36 -4.19 -2.48
CA THR A 204 9.46 -5.34 -2.29
C THR A 204 9.51 -6.28 -3.49
N LYS A 205 9.62 -5.76 -4.72
CA LYS A 205 9.86 -6.58 -5.92
C LYS A 205 11.15 -7.40 -5.79
N TRP A 206 12.24 -6.74 -5.37
CA TRP A 206 13.51 -7.41 -5.09
C TRP A 206 13.37 -8.49 -4.00
N LEU A 207 12.65 -8.24 -2.91
CA LEU A 207 12.34 -9.28 -1.91
C LEU A 207 11.53 -10.44 -2.49
N GLY A 208 10.63 -10.18 -3.44
CA GLY A 208 9.89 -11.21 -4.18
C GLY A 208 10.83 -12.16 -4.93
N GLU A 209 11.76 -11.59 -5.70
CA GLU A 209 12.77 -12.37 -6.43
C GLU A 209 13.63 -13.21 -5.47
N ARG A 210 14.08 -12.63 -4.34
CA ARG A 210 14.83 -13.36 -3.32
C ARG A 210 13.99 -14.48 -2.67
N ALA A 211 12.67 -14.31 -2.57
CA ALA A 211 11.77 -15.35 -2.04
C ALA A 211 11.64 -16.52 -3.01
N GLU A 212 11.45 -16.25 -4.30
CA GLU A 212 11.39 -17.28 -5.35
C GLU A 212 12.71 -18.06 -5.42
N GLU A 213 13.86 -17.39 -5.32
CA GLU A 213 15.19 -18.03 -5.34
C GLU A 213 15.40 -19.06 -4.23
N VAL A 214 14.81 -18.85 -3.04
CA VAL A 214 14.90 -19.81 -1.92
C VAL A 214 13.78 -20.86 -1.95
N GLY A 215 12.93 -20.86 -2.99
CA GLY A 215 11.89 -21.85 -3.23
C GLY A 215 10.54 -21.54 -2.59
N VAL A 216 10.20 -20.26 -2.38
CA VAL A 216 8.83 -19.85 -2.01
C VAL A 216 7.95 -19.88 -3.26
N GLU A 217 6.72 -20.39 -3.12
CA GLU A 217 5.69 -20.28 -4.15
C GLU A 217 4.99 -18.91 -4.06
N VAL A 218 5.42 -17.96 -4.89
CA VAL A 218 4.91 -16.57 -4.87
C VAL A 218 3.86 -16.37 -5.95
N TYR A 219 2.60 -16.17 -5.56
CA TYR A 219 1.46 -16.04 -6.47
C TYR A 219 0.90 -14.60 -6.47
N PRO A 220 1.46 -13.68 -7.28
CA PRO A 220 0.87 -12.39 -7.53
C PRO A 220 -0.38 -12.52 -8.41
N GLY A 221 -1.33 -11.63 -8.23
CA GLY A 221 -2.62 -11.63 -8.93
C GLY A 221 -3.68 -12.53 -8.29
N PHE A 222 -3.41 -13.11 -7.12
CA PHE A 222 -4.34 -14.00 -6.41
C PHE A 222 -4.75 -13.36 -5.09
N ALA A 223 -5.99 -12.86 -5.04
CA ALA A 223 -6.49 -12.20 -3.84
C ALA A 223 -7.19 -13.19 -2.91
N ALA A 224 -6.62 -13.42 -1.73
CA ALA A 224 -7.32 -14.13 -0.66
C ALA A 224 -8.57 -13.33 -0.25
N SER A 225 -9.73 -13.94 -0.37
CA SER A 225 -11.04 -13.30 -0.21
C SER A 225 -11.86 -13.87 0.95
N GLU A 226 -11.51 -15.07 1.41
CA GLU A 226 -12.23 -15.79 2.46
C GLU A 226 -11.26 -16.52 3.40
N VAL A 227 -11.56 -16.55 4.70
CA VAL A 227 -10.85 -17.35 5.68
C VAL A 227 -11.57 -18.68 5.86
N LEU A 228 -10.85 -19.78 5.71
CA LEU A 228 -11.37 -21.13 5.91
C LEU A 228 -11.13 -21.55 7.36
N TYR A 229 -12.12 -22.20 7.98
CA TYR A 229 -12.04 -22.65 9.37
C TYR A 229 -12.33 -24.14 9.46
N LYS A 230 -11.57 -24.84 10.31
CA LYS A 230 -11.85 -26.22 10.69
C LYS A 230 -13.10 -26.27 11.59
N SER A 231 -13.63 -27.48 11.79
CA SER A 231 -14.78 -27.72 12.66
C SER A 231 -14.55 -27.34 14.13
N ASP A 232 -13.29 -27.35 14.60
CA ASP A 232 -12.90 -26.88 15.94
C ASP A 232 -12.82 -25.34 16.06
N GLY A 233 -13.01 -24.62 14.96
CA GLY A 233 -12.96 -23.16 14.87
C GLY A 233 -11.57 -22.57 14.65
N SER A 234 -10.52 -23.38 14.53
CA SER A 234 -9.18 -22.93 14.12
C SER A 234 -9.14 -22.58 12.62
N VAL A 235 -8.19 -21.74 12.22
CA VAL A 235 -7.97 -21.42 10.81
C VAL A 235 -7.42 -22.65 10.08
N GLN A 236 -8.06 -23.00 8.96
CA GLN A 236 -7.63 -24.06 8.05
C GLN A 236 -6.82 -23.51 6.88
N GLY A 237 -7.00 -22.23 6.52
CA GLY A 237 -6.45 -21.69 5.29
C GLY A 237 -7.21 -20.47 4.79
N VAL A 238 -7.08 -20.21 3.50
CA VAL A 238 -7.82 -19.16 2.79
C VAL A 238 -8.31 -19.64 1.43
N ALA A 239 -9.31 -18.96 0.87
CA ALA A 239 -9.70 -19.13 -0.53
C ALA A 239 -9.48 -17.84 -1.31
N THR A 240 -9.08 -17.96 -2.58
CA THR A 240 -8.97 -16.82 -3.49
C THR A 240 -10.34 -16.32 -3.93
N ASN A 241 -10.41 -15.13 -4.51
CA ASN A 241 -11.64 -14.57 -5.06
C ASN A 241 -12.12 -15.42 -6.25
N ASP A 242 -13.44 -15.48 -6.44
CA ASP A 242 -14.01 -15.97 -7.69
C ASP A 242 -13.74 -14.97 -8.82
N LEU A 243 -13.72 -15.48 -10.05
CA LEU A 243 -13.59 -14.70 -11.28
C LEU A 243 -14.88 -14.81 -12.08
N GLY A 244 -15.12 -13.82 -12.95
CA GLY A 244 -16.28 -13.84 -13.84
C GLY A 244 -17.63 -13.71 -13.12
N ILE A 245 -17.70 -12.97 -12.02
CA ILE A 245 -18.98 -12.51 -11.46
C ILE A 245 -19.27 -11.11 -12.00
N ALA A 246 -20.49 -10.88 -12.48
CA ALA A 246 -20.98 -9.59 -12.98
C ALA A 246 -21.36 -8.64 -11.84
N ARG A 247 -21.57 -7.35 -12.17
CA ARG A 247 -21.89 -6.32 -11.18
C ARG A 247 -23.17 -6.56 -10.39
N ASP A 248 -24.12 -7.26 -10.98
CA ASP A 248 -25.39 -7.66 -10.34
C ASP A 248 -25.25 -8.92 -9.47
N GLY A 249 -24.05 -9.50 -9.38
CA GLY A 249 -23.76 -10.71 -8.62
C GLY A 249 -23.99 -12.01 -9.39
N LYS A 250 -24.43 -11.95 -10.65
CA LYS A 250 -24.62 -13.15 -11.47
C LYS A 250 -23.29 -13.67 -12.03
N PRO A 251 -23.13 -14.99 -12.18
CA PRO A 251 -21.99 -15.54 -12.93
C PRO A 251 -22.05 -15.11 -14.40
N LYS A 252 -20.89 -14.85 -14.99
CA LYS A 252 -20.68 -14.73 -16.42
C LYS A 252 -20.38 -16.11 -17.02
N ASP A 253 -20.37 -16.20 -18.34
CA ASP A 253 -19.92 -17.41 -19.05
C ASP A 253 -18.45 -17.77 -18.73
N SER A 254 -17.67 -16.80 -18.25
CA SER A 254 -16.29 -16.95 -17.81
C SER A 254 -16.16 -17.16 -16.29
N PHE A 255 -17.21 -17.57 -15.59
CA PHE A 255 -17.17 -17.78 -14.15
C PHE A 255 -16.18 -18.91 -13.80
N GLU A 256 -15.30 -18.62 -12.85
CA GLU A 256 -14.36 -19.58 -12.29
C GLU A 256 -14.34 -19.41 -10.77
N ARG A 257 -14.50 -20.53 -10.07
CA ARG A 257 -14.51 -20.54 -8.60
C ARG A 257 -13.08 -20.33 -8.09
N GLY A 258 -12.93 -19.52 -7.05
CA GLY A 258 -11.64 -19.34 -6.37
C GLY A 258 -11.11 -20.66 -5.79
N MET A 259 -9.80 -20.76 -5.66
CA MET A 259 -9.09 -21.92 -5.16
C MET A 259 -8.88 -21.85 -3.64
N GLU A 260 -8.97 -22.99 -2.95
CA GLU A 260 -8.65 -23.10 -1.53
C GLU A 260 -7.19 -23.47 -1.31
N PHE A 261 -6.55 -22.82 -0.33
CA PHE A 261 -5.22 -23.15 0.14
C PHE A 261 -5.32 -23.54 1.60
N HIS A 262 -5.27 -24.84 1.87
CA HIS A 262 -5.28 -25.40 3.22
C HIS A 262 -3.85 -25.40 3.76
N ALA A 263 -3.67 -24.87 4.97
CA ALA A 263 -2.36 -24.71 5.58
C ALA A 263 -2.35 -25.16 7.04
N LYS A 264 -1.21 -25.68 7.51
CA LYS A 264 -0.99 -25.90 8.94
C LYS A 264 -0.98 -24.58 9.70
N VAL A 265 -0.41 -23.54 9.09
CA VAL A 265 -0.37 -22.16 9.61
C VAL A 265 -0.70 -21.17 8.49
N THR A 266 -1.63 -20.27 8.75
CA THR A 266 -1.90 -19.11 7.89
C THR A 266 -1.40 -17.81 8.53
N MET A 267 -0.50 -17.09 7.86
CA MET A 267 -0.01 -15.79 8.32
C MET A 267 -0.71 -14.65 7.56
N PHE A 268 -1.33 -13.73 8.29
CA PHE A 268 -2.01 -12.57 7.74
C PHE A 268 -1.06 -11.37 7.72
N ALA A 269 -0.65 -10.99 6.52
CA ALA A 269 0.33 -9.94 6.21
C ALA A 269 -0.23 -8.89 5.22
N GLU A 270 -1.55 -8.71 5.19
CA GLU A 270 -2.27 -7.77 4.29
C GLU A 270 -1.87 -6.29 4.49
N GLY A 271 -1.11 -6.00 5.54
CA GLY A 271 -0.68 -4.67 5.94
C GLY A 271 -1.79 -3.89 6.65
N CYS A 272 -1.71 -2.56 6.54
CA CYS A 272 -2.65 -1.66 7.21
C CYS A 272 -4.10 -1.94 6.80
N HIS A 273 -4.92 -2.28 7.80
CA HIS A 273 -6.36 -2.52 7.71
C HIS A 273 -6.70 -3.61 6.66
N GLY A 274 -6.11 -4.80 6.85
CA GLY A 274 -6.40 -6.00 6.07
C GLY A 274 -7.85 -6.45 6.19
N SER A 275 -8.46 -6.87 5.08
CA SER A 275 -9.87 -7.29 5.03
C SER A 275 -10.09 -8.61 5.77
N LEU A 276 -9.21 -9.58 5.60
CA LEU A 276 -9.29 -10.86 6.32
C LEU A 276 -8.78 -10.71 7.75
N THR A 277 -7.76 -9.88 7.95
CA THR A 277 -7.22 -9.48 9.25
C THR A 277 -8.34 -8.94 10.16
N LYS A 278 -9.19 -8.05 9.62
CA LYS A 278 -10.38 -7.54 10.33
C LYS A 278 -11.31 -8.67 10.78
N GLN A 279 -11.54 -9.67 9.93
CA GLN A 279 -12.40 -10.81 10.25
C GLN A 279 -11.79 -11.70 11.33
N VAL A 280 -10.51 -12.08 11.23
CA VAL A 280 -9.86 -12.94 12.24
C VAL A 280 -9.70 -12.23 13.59
N ILE A 281 -9.42 -10.91 13.59
CA ILE A 281 -9.41 -10.10 14.82
C ILE A 281 -10.75 -10.20 15.53
N ASN A 282 -11.86 -10.08 14.79
CA ASN A 282 -13.20 -10.17 15.36
C ASN A 282 -13.56 -11.59 15.81
N LYS A 283 -13.25 -12.61 14.98
CA LYS A 283 -13.57 -14.03 15.26
C LYS A 283 -12.96 -14.53 16.57
N PHE A 284 -11.72 -14.13 16.84
CA PHE A 284 -10.94 -14.58 17.99
C PHE A 284 -10.83 -13.53 19.10
N ASP A 285 -11.54 -12.39 18.99
CA ASP A 285 -11.48 -11.28 19.94
C ASP A 285 -10.04 -10.84 20.27
N LEU A 286 -9.21 -10.72 19.23
CA LEU A 286 -7.76 -10.50 19.39
C LEU A 286 -7.43 -9.14 20.01
N ARG A 287 -8.41 -8.22 20.07
CA ARG A 287 -8.24 -6.89 20.64
C ARG A 287 -8.71 -6.74 22.08
N ARG A 288 -9.23 -7.80 22.73
CA ARG A 288 -9.77 -7.76 24.10
C ARG A 288 -8.90 -6.99 25.11
N ASP A 289 -7.59 -7.22 25.05
CA ASP A 289 -6.61 -6.69 26.00
C ASP A 289 -5.78 -5.52 25.43
N SER A 290 -6.26 -4.89 24.36
CA SER A 290 -5.60 -3.79 23.63
C SER A 290 -6.58 -2.67 23.29
N GLN A 291 -6.08 -1.50 22.90
CA GLN A 291 -6.94 -0.42 22.38
C GLN A 291 -7.32 -0.67 20.91
N HIS A 292 -8.35 0.04 20.45
CA HIS A 292 -8.63 0.13 19.02
C HIS A 292 -7.42 0.73 18.31
N GLN A 293 -7.19 0.29 17.07
CA GLN A 293 -6.18 0.89 16.22
C GLN A 293 -6.62 2.31 15.83
N THR A 294 -5.66 3.22 15.75
CA THR A 294 -5.84 4.52 15.08
C THR A 294 -5.01 4.53 13.82
N TYR A 295 -5.37 5.39 12.88
CA TYR A 295 -4.83 5.38 11.53
C TYR A 295 -4.60 6.80 11.01
N ALA A 296 -3.79 6.89 9.97
CA ALA A 296 -3.67 8.08 9.14
C ALA A 296 -3.72 7.71 7.67
N LEU A 297 -4.00 8.70 6.82
CA LEU A 297 -3.86 8.58 5.37
C LEU A 297 -2.58 9.30 4.94
N GLY A 298 -1.68 8.54 4.30
CA GLY A 298 -0.53 9.10 3.58
C GLY A 298 -0.88 9.27 2.11
N VAL A 299 -0.74 10.49 1.60
CA VAL A 299 -0.83 10.81 0.16
C VAL A 299 0.59 11.10 -0.34
N LYS A 300 1.02 10.43 -1.41
CA LYS A 300 2.38 10.48 -1.95
C LYS A 300 2.38 10.86 -3.43
N GLU A 301 3.38 11.64 -3.82
CA GLU A 301 3.81 11.78 -5.22
C GLU A 301 5.32 11.54 -5.33
N VAL A 302 5.76 11.12 -6.52
CA VAL A 302 7.18 11.09 -6.91
C VAL A 302 7.37 12.07 -8.06
N TRP A 303 8.42 12.87 -7.95
CA TRP A 303 8.77 13.91 -8.89
C TRP A 303 10.16 13.72 -9.43
N GLU A 304 10.31 13.86 -10.75
CA GLU A 304 11.58 14.15 -11.37
C GLU A 304 11.79 15.67 -11.34
N ILE A 305 12.88 16.14 -10.73
CA ILE A 305 13.15 17.57 -10.54
C ILE A 305 14.37 18.02 -11.33
N GLN A 306 14.55 19.34 -11.42
CA GLN A 306 15.74 19.90 -12.06
C GLN A 306 17.02 19.53 -11.27
N PRO A 307 18.11 19.12 -11.93
CA PRO A 307 19.33 18.66 -11.26
C PRO A 307 19.92 19.66 -10.27
N GLU A 308 19.85 20.96 -10.56
CA GLU A 308 20.36 22.02 -9.69
C GLU A 308 19.58 22.20 -8.37
N LYS A 309 18.38 21.61 -8.28
CA LYS A 309 17.54 21.60 -7.07
C LYS A 309 17.66 20.29 -6.28
N PHE A 310 18.39 19.31 -6.81
CA PHE A 310 18.49 17.98 -6.23
C PHE A 310 19.63 17.87 -5.21
N ASN A 311 19.28 17.44 -3.99
CA ASN A 311 20.22 17.21 -2.90
C ASN A 311 20.20 15.74 -2.48
N LYS A 312 20.98 14.88 -3.16
CA LYS A 312 20.96 13.42 -2.94
C LYS A 312 21.06 13.03 -1.46
N GLY A 313 20.15 12.18 -1.00
CA GLY A 313 20.12 11.71 0.39
C GLY A 313 19.51 12.70 1.40
N GLU A 314 19.04 13.88 0.96
CA GLU A 314 18.37 14.82 1.85
C GLU A 314 16.97 14.35 2.25
N ILE A 315 16.69 14.42 3.55
CA ILE A 315 15.43 14.06 4.17
C ILE A 315 14.88 15.28 4.90
N THR A 316 13.74 15.78 4.45
CA THR A 316 13.02 16.87 5.13
C THR A 316 11.68 16.38 5.63
N HIS A 317 11.42 16.58 6.91
CA HIS A 317 10.12 16.42 7.55
C HIS A 317 9.55 17.78 7.93
N SER A 318 8.23 17.91 7.82
CA SER A 318 7.53 19.15 8.13
C SER A 318 6.25 18.90 8.93
N MET A 319 5.88 19.88 9.75
CA MET A 319 4.63 19.90 10.52
C MET A 319 4.06 21.31 10.55
N GLY A 320 2.80 21.47 10.98
CA GLY A 320 2.09 22.75 10.96
C GLY A 320 1.35 22.95 9.65
N TYR A 321 1.51 24.11 9.01
CA TYR A 321 0.83 24.42 7.75
C TYR A 321 1.07 23.31 6.70
N PRO A 322 0.05 22.85 5.95
CA PRO A 322 -1.28 23.45 5.79
C PRO A 322 -2.35 22.94 6.77
N LEU A 323 -2.01 21.99 7.64
CA LEU A 323 -2.94 21.37 8.55
C LEU A 323 -3.39 22.34 9.65
N PRO A 324 -4.67 22.29 10.05
CA PRO A 324 -5.14 22.95 11.27
C PRO A 324 -4.40 22.44 12.52
N SER A 325 -4.33 23.27 13.57
CA SER A 325 -3.65 22.92 14.83
C SER A 325 -4.32 21.82 15.66
N ASP A 326 -5.56 21.45 15.32
CA ASP A 326 -6.31 20.35 15.91
C ASP A 326 -6.27 19.06 15.04
N THR A 327 -5.51 19.08 13.94
CA THR A 327 -5.33 17.93 13.04
C THR A 327 -3.90 17.44 13.11
N TYR A 328 -3.70 16.19 13.54
CA TYR A 328 -2.37 15.58 13.55
C TYR A 328 -1.96 15.20 12.12
N GLY A 329 -0.70 15.44 11.80
CA GLY A 329 -0.12 15.08 10.52
C GLY A 329 1.17 15.83 10.24
N GLY A 330 1.74 15.57 9.08
CA GLY A 330 3.02 16.14 8.69
C GLY A 330 3.40 15.77 7.27
N GLY A 331 4.22 16.62 6.66
CA GLY A 331 4.73 16.42 5.31
C GLY A 331 6.14 15.83 5.31
N TRP A 332 6.52 15.24 4.18
CA TRP A 332 7.89 14.82 3.93
C TRP A 332 8.37 15.19 2.53
N MET A 333 9.69 15.24 2.36
CA MET A 333 10.38 15.42 1.09
C MET A 333 11.73 14.71 1.15
N TYR A 334 11.91 13.65 0.36
CA TYR A 334 13.11 12.82 0.34
C TYR A 334 13.73 12.79 -1.06
N HIS A 335 15.01 13.13 -1.15
CA HIS A 335 15.76 13.16 -2.41
C HIS A 335 16.52 11.84 -2.61
N PHE A 336 16.20 11.10 -3.66
CA PHE A 336 16.74 9.76 -3.91
C PHE A 336 16.99 9.48 -5.39
N GLY A 337 17.72 8.39 -5.66
CA GLY A 337 18.09 7.98 -7.01
C GLY A 337 18.84 9.08 -7.75
N ASP A 338 18.42 9.33 -8.98
CA ASP A 338 18.95 10.37 -9.86
C ASP A 338 17.85 11.41 -10.13
N ASN A 339 17.90 12.53 -9.40
CA ASN A 339 16.98 13.65 -9.50
C ASN A 339 15.51 13.33 -9.16
N LEU A 340 15.26 12.30 -8.36
CA LEU A 340 13.92 11.97 -7.88
C LEU A 340 13.66 12.51 -6.48
N VAL A 341 12.45 13.01 -6.26
CA VAL A 341 11.98 13.45 -4.95
C VAL A 341 10.66 12.79 -4.62
N SER A 342 10.60 12.06 -3.50
CA SER A 342 9.34 11.64 -2.91
C SER A 342 8.83 12.74 -2.00
N ILE A 343 7.60 13.18 -2.24
CA ILE A 343 6.89 14.08 -1.34
C ILE A 343 5.59 13.44 -0.89
N GLY A 344 5.09 13.87 0.26
CA GLY A 344 3.76 13.50 0.68
C GLY A 344 3.32 14.17 1.96
N LEU A 345 2.06 13.94 2.30
CA LEU A 345 1.42 14.44 3.50
C LEU A 345 0.69 13.28 4.19
N VAL A 346 0.95 13.13 5.48
CA VAL A 346 0.18 12.26 6.37
C VAL A 346 -0.87 13.11 7.09
N VAL A 347 -2.12 12.64 7.12
CA VAL A 347 -3.22 13.22 7.90
C VAL A 347 -3.87 12.13 8.74
N ALA A 348 -3.86 12.27 10.06
CA ALA A 348 -4.50 11.31 10.95
C ALA A 348 -6.01 11.29 10.74
N LEU A 349 -6.59 10.09 10.67
CA LEU A 349 -8.00 9.89 10.38
C LEU A 349 -8.91 10.22 11.57
N ASP A 350 -8.36 10.62 12.70
CA ASP A 350 -9.10 11.21 13.83
C ASP A 350 -9.42 12.71 13.65
N TYR A 351 -9.20 13.30 12.46
CA TYR A 351 -9.60 14.69 12.20
C TYR A 351 -11.12 14.87 12.33
N ALA A 352 -11.53 15.97 12.97
CA ALA A 352 -12.93 16.20 13.30
C ALA A 352 -13.75 16.86 12.17
N ASN A 353 -13.11 17.67 11.32
CA ASN A 353 -13.81 18.50 10.33
C ASN A 353 -14.15 17.71 9.05
N PRO A 354 -15.44 17.48 8.73
CA PRO A 354 -15.83 16.71 7.53
C PRO A 354 -15.60 17.46 6.20
N TRP A 355 -15.21 18.73 6.26
CA TRP A 355 -14.80 19.53 5.10
C TRP A 355 -13.32 19.39 4.76
N LEU A 356 -12.52 18.76 5.63
CA LEU A 356 -11.10 18.54 5.39
C LEU A 356 -10.93 17.46 4.31
N SER A 357 -10.11 17.75 3.31
CA SER A 357 -9.66 16.77 2.32
C SER A 357 -8.16 16.56 2.48
N PRO A 358 -7.68 15.36 2.86
CA PRO A 358 -6.25 15.07 2.91
C PRO A 358 -5.55 15.31 1.57
N TYR A 359 -6.23 14.99 0.45
CA TYR A 359 -5.76 15.31 -0.89
C TYR A 359 -5.67 16.83 -1.11
N GLY A 360 -6.72 17.59 -0.75
CA GLY A 360 -6.74 19.04 -0.85
C GLY A 360 -5.64 19.72 -0.03
N GLU A 361 -5.40 19.26 1.20
CA GLU A 361 -4.29 19.75 2.04
C GLU A 361 -2.93 19.42 1.42
N PHE A 362 -2.76 18.22 0.85
CA PHE A 362 -1.53 17.85 0.16
C PHE A 362 -1.26 18.74 -1.06
N GLN A 363 -2.25 18.97 -1.92
CA GLN A 363 -2.11 19.87 -3.08
C GLN A 363 -1.78 21.31 -2.64
N LYS A 364 -2.39 21.78 -1.54
CA LYS A 364 -2.11 23.09 -0.93
C LYS A 364 -0.71 23.17 -0.30
N MET A 365 -0.20 22.08 0.29
CA MET A 365 1.14 21.99 0.85
C MET A 365 2.21 22.21 -0.22
N LYS A 366 2.03 21.65 -1.42
CA LYS A 366 3.00 21.76 -2.52
C LYS A 366 3.25 23.20 -2.97
N GLN A 367 2.30 24.11 -2.73
CA GLN A 367 2.43 25.53 -3.04
C GLN A 367 3.23 26.31 -1.98
N HIS A 368 3.51 25.72 -0.82
CA HIS A 368 4.37 26.34 0.19
C HIS A 368 5.81 26.47 -0.34
N PRO A 369 6.54 27.58 -0.09
CA PRO A 369 7.87 27.84 -0.66
C PRO A 369 8.88 26.69 -0.48
N LEU A 370 8.85 26.01 0.67
CA LEU A 370 9.71 24.83 0.93
C LEU A 370 9.60 23.75 -0.16
N TYR A 371 8.38 23.45 -0.60
CA TYR A 371 8.11 22.42 -1.60
C TYR A 371 8.17 23.01 -3.01
N LYS A 372 7.47 24.13 -3.23
CA LYS A 372 7.39 24.80 -4.53
C LYS A 372 8.77 25.06 -5.15
N ASN A 373 9.73 25.52 -4.36
CA ASN A 373 11.07 25.82 -4.86
C ASN A 373 11.77 24.58 -5.44
N VAL A 374 11.49 23.38 -4.92
CA VAL A 374 12.04 22.10 -5.39
C VAL A 374 11.26 21.59 -6.61
N LEU A 375 9.93 21.70 -6.59
CA LEU A 375 9.04 21.11 -7.61
C LEU A 375 8.90 21.96 -8.88
N GLU A 376 9.15 23.28 -8.80
CA GLU A 376 8.98 24.18 -9.93
C GLU A 376 9.92 23.79 -11.09
N GLY A 377 9.33 23.57 -12.27
CA GLY A 377 10.05 23.06 -13.45
C GLY A 377 10.25 21.53 -13.46
N GLY A 378 9.82 20.82 -12.43
CA GLY A 378 9.83 19.36 -12.37
C GLY A 378 8.59 18.72 -12.99
N LYS A 379 8.57 17.39 -12.99
CA LYS A 379 7.49 16.55 -13.52
C LYS A 379 7.03 15.53 -12.46
N CYS A 380 5.74 15.55 -12.14
CA CYS A 380 5.12 14.51 -11.33
C CYS A 380 4.99 13.22 -12.15
N ILE A 381 5.67 12.15 -11.73
CA ILE A 381 5.71 10.88 -12.46
C ILE A 381 4.86 9.78 -11.82
N SER A 382 4.54 9.90 -10.53
CA SER A 382 3.76 8.89 -9.80
C SER A 382 2.90 9.54 -8.73
N TYR A 383 1.77 8.91 -8.42
CA TYR A 383 0.85 9.27 -7.35
C TYR A 383 0.36 8.00 -6.65
N GLY A 384 0.02 8.13 -5.36
CA GLY A 384 -0.78 7.13 -4.68
C GLY A 384 -1.14 7.55 -3.27
N ALA A 385 -1.91 6.71 -2.60
CA ALA A 385 -2.18 6.88 -1.17
C ALA A 385 -2.41 5.54 -0.48
N ARG A 386 -2.08 5.49 0.81
CA ARG A 386 -2.29 4.31 1.65
C ARG A 386 -2.60 4.77 3.07
N ALA A 387 -3.54 4.10 3.73
CA ALA A 387 -3.66 4.23 5.17
C ALA A 387 -2.43 3.61 5.86
N LEU A 388 -2.04 4.17 6.99
CA LEU A 388 -1.01 3.63 7.88
C LEU A 388 -1.58 3.56 9.31
N VAL A 389 -1.06 2.65 10.12
CA VAL A 389 -1.44 2.55 11.54
C VAL A 389 -0.69 3.60 12.37
N GLU A 390 -1.38 4.18 13.35
CA GLU A 390 -0.83 5.16 14.28
C GLU A 390 -1.07 4.82 15.76
N GLY A 391 -1.79 3.74 16.06
CA GLY A 391 -2.15 3.42 17.43
C GLY A 391 -1.01 2.82 18.26
N GLY A 392 0.10 2.46 17.62
CA GLY A 392 1.35 2.06 18.27
C GLY A 392 1.20 0.97 19.32
N PHE A 393 2.02 1.05 20.37
CA PHE A 393 2.14 0.02 21.41
C PHE A 393 0.81 -0.34 22.08
N GLN A 394 -0.08 0.64 22.30
CA GLN A 394 -1.37 0.44 22.96
C GLN A 394 -2.34 -0.41 22.14
N SER A 395 -2.12 -0.51 20.84
CA SER A 395 -3.08 -1.08 19.88
C SER A 395 -2.59 -2.40 19.26
N ILE A 396 -1.48 -2.94 19.77
CA ILE A 396 -0.97 -4.26 19.38
C ILE A 396 -1.98 -5.31 19.90
N PRO A 397 -2.64 -6.07 19.00
CA PRO A 397 -3.57 -7.11 19.41
C PRO A 397 -2.81 -8.35 19.90
N LYS A 398 -3.55 -9.39 20.29
CA LYS A 398 -3.01 -10.76 20.26
C LYS A 398 -2.65 -11.12 18.83
N VAL A 399 -1.42 -11.60 18.65
CA VAL A 399 -0.79 -11.78 17.32
C VAL A 399 -0.75 -13.23 16.86
N ALA A 400 -1.05 -14.18 17.75
CA ALA A 400 -1.16 -15.61 17.44
C ALA A 400 -2.55 -16.11 17.85
N PHE A 401 -3.09 -17.03 17.07
CA PHE A 401 -4.39 -17.68 17.29
C PHE A 401 -4.36 -19.09 16.70
N PRO A 402 -5.37 -19.95 16.99
CA PRO A 402 -5.39 -21.31 16.46
C PRO A 402 -5.37 -21.32 14.91
N GLY A 403 -4.33 -21.89 14.33
CA GLY A 403 -4.10 -22.01 12.90
C GLY A 403 -3.44 -20.79 12.24
N GLY A 404 -3.05 -19.74 12.97
CA GLY A 404 -2.46 -18.58 12.31
C GLY A 404 -1.88 -17.46 13.18
N ALA A 405 -1.38 -16.43 12.50
CA ALA A 405 -0.77 -15.27 13.13
C ALA A 405 -0.96 -13.96 12.32
N LEU A 406 -0.89 -12.83 13.00
CA LEU A 406 -0.86 -11.48 12.41
C LEU A 406 0.59 -10.97 12.38
N ILE A 407 1.05 -10.48 11.23
CA ILE A 407 2.40 -9.92 11.08
C ILE A 407 2.38 -8.54 10.41
N GLY A 408 3.44 -7.75 10.60
CA GLY A 408 3.56 -6.41 10.02
C GLY A 408 2.49 -5.42 10.48
N ASP A 409 2.04 -4.58 9.55
CA ASP A 409 1.02 -3.55 9.84
C ASP A 409 -0.37 -4.13 10.10
N SER A 410 -0.61 -5.40 9.76
CA SER A 410 -1.83 -6.12 10.16
C SER A 410 -1.91 -6.25 11.70
N ALA A 411 -0.77 -6.44 12.37
CA ALA A 411 -0.65 -6.39 13.83
C ALA A 411 -0.35 -4.97 14.36
N GLY A 412 0.22 -4.11 13.52
CA GLY A 412 0.32 -2.67 13.75
C GLY A 412 1.68 -2.17 14.25
N PHE A 413 2.78 -2.70 13.71
CA PHE A 413 4.13 -2.44 14.21
C PHE A 413 4.83 -1.18 13.67
N ILE A 414 4.10 -0.09 13.44
CA ILE A 414 4.68 1.18 13.00
C ILE A 414 5.17 2.00 14.19
N ASN A 415 6.39 2.51 14.09
CA ASN A 415 6.89 3.57 14.94
C ASN A 415 6.50 4.93 14.35
N VAL A 416 5.41 5.51 14.88
CA VAL A 416 4.80 6.73 14.34
C VAL A 416 5.75 7.92 14.37
N PRO A 417 6.47 8.24 15.48
CA PRO A 417 7.39 9.36 15.49
C PRO A 417 8.61 9.19 14.57
N LYS A 418 9.04 7.95 14.32
CA LYS A 418 10.10 7.67 13.32
C LYS A 418 9.59 7.76 11.88
N VAL A 419 8.26 7.65 11.68
CA VAL A 419 7.58 7.42 10.40
C VAL A 419 8.13 6.15 9.71
N LYS A 420 8.37 5.10 10.49
CA LYS A 420 8.96 3.84 10.01
C LYS A 420 8.22 2.62 10.54
N GLY A 421 7.84 1.72 9.63
CA GLY A 421 7.24 0.43 9.95
C GLY A 421 7.95 -0.76 9.29
N THR A 422 8.64 -0.55 8.17
CA THR A 422 9.20 -1.62 7.33
C THR A 422 10.14 -2.55 8.10
N HIS A 423 11.07 -2.02 8.89
CA HIS A 423 12.03 -2.82 9.65
C HIS A 423 11.36 -3.68 10.72
N ASN A 424 10.35 -3.13 11.40
CA ASN A 424 9.54 -3.88 12.36
C ASN A 424 8.65 -4.92 11.66
N ALA A 425 8.13 -4.58 10.48
CA ALA A 425 7.32 -5.49 9.67
C ALA A 425 8.15 -6.71 9.23
N MET A 426 9.34 -6.50 8.69
CA MET A 426 10.28 -7.57 8.34
C MET A 426 10.64 -8.40 9.57
N LYS A 427 11.06 -7.77 10.68
CA LYS A 427 11.40 -8.48 11.91
C LYS A 427 10.24 -9.31 12.45
N SER A 428 9.01 -8.80 12.38
CA SER A 428 7.84 -9.54 12.82
C SER A 428 7.56 -10.78 11.98
N GLY A 429 7.85 -10.72 10.67
CA GLY A 429 7.77 -11.87 9.77
C GLY A 429 8.83 -12.91 10.09
N ILE A 430 10.08 -12.50 10.33
CA ILE A 430 11.18 -13.39 10.74
C ILE A 430 10.83 -14.14 12.04
N LEU A 431 10.35 -13.42 13.05
CA LEU A 431 9.98 -14.03 14.34
C LEU A 431 8.79 -14.99 14.21
N ALA A 432 7.80 -14.67 13.36
CA ALA A 432 6.67 -15.55 13.11
C ALA A 432 7.09 -16.80 12.33
N ALA A 433 8.01 -16.66 11.37
CA ALA A 433 8.61 -17.76 10.63
C ALA A 433 9.34 -18.73 11.54
N GLU A 434 10.18 -18.23 12.45
CA GLU A 434 10.92 -19.05 13.42
C GLU A 434 9.97 -19.82 14.35
N ALA A 435 8.92 -19.16 14.84
CA ALA A 435 7.90 -19.80 15.68
C ALA A 435 7.07 -20.83 14.90
N ALA A 436 6.69 -20.53 13.66
CA ALA A 436 5.95 -21.46 12.80
C ALA A 436 6.80 -22.69 12.48
N TRP A 437 8.05 -22.49 12.04
CA TRP A 437 8.99 -23.60 11.79
C TRP A 437 9.11 -24.51 13.00
N GLY A 438 9.35 -23.95 14.19
CA GLY A 438 9.42 -24.72 15.43
C GLY A 438 8.16 -25.53 15.74
N ALA A 439 6.99 -25.02 15.35
CA ALA A 439 5.69 -25.66 15.60
C ALA A 439 5.30 -26.71 14.56
N VAL A 440 5.74 -26.60 13.31
CA VAL A 440 5.28 -27.49 12.21
C VAL A 440 6.32 -28.48 11.69
N LYS A 441 7.61 -28.29 11.97
CA LYS A 441 8.70 -29.14 11.44
C LYS A 441 8.59 -30.62 11.83
N ASP A 442 7.98 -30.92 12.98
CA ASP A 442 7.89 -32.27 13.54
C ASP A 442 6.59 -33.01 13.14
N GLY A 443 5.76 -32.41 12.27
CA GLY A 443 4.70 -33.11 11.54
C GLY A 443 3.38 -33.37 12.29
N ASP A 444 3.01 -32.55 13.27
CA ASP A 444 1.80 -32.82 14.05
C ASP A 444 0.49 -32.48 13.29
N SER A 445 -0.53 -33.31 13.46
CA SER A 445 -1.80 -33.31 12.70
C SER A 445 -2.92 -32.48 13.34
N GLY A 446 -2.61 -31.79 14.45
CA GLY A 446 -3.53 -30.95 15.21
C GLY A 446 -3.58 -29.50 14.75
N SER A 447 -4.44 -28.73 15.42
CA SER A 447 -4.52 -27.27 15.24
C SER A 447 -3.29 -26.59 15.85
N VAL A 448 -2.48 -25.96 15.02
CA VAL A 448 -1.21 -25.35 15.41
C VAL A 448 -1.45 -24.01 16.11
N PHE A 449 -0.71 -23.74 17.18
CA PHE A 449 -0.70 -22.42 17.84
C PHE A 449 0.74 -21.96 18.05
N LEU A 450 1.06 -20.72 17.63
CA LEU A 450 2.42 -20.17 17.68
C LEU A 450 2.73 -19.53 19.03
N TYR A 451 2.86 -20.34 20.09
CA TYR A 451 3.11 -19.85 21.46
C TYR A 451 4.39 -19.00 21.55
N ASP A 452 5.45 -19.42 20.88
CA ASP A 452 6.75 -18.75 20.95
C ASP A 452 6.78 -17.41 20.21
N TYR A 453 5.81 -17.14 19.33
CA TYR A 453 5.77 -15.90 18.56
C TYR A 453 5.53 -14.68 19.46
N GLU A 454 4.54 -14.75 20.36
CA GLU A 454 4.22 -13.62 21.25
C GLU A 454 5.37 -13.33 22.23
N ASP A 455 6.00 -14.38 22.75
CA ASP A 455 7.13 -14.26 23.67
C ASP A 455 8.37 -13.69 22.98
N SER A 456 8.68 -14.16 21.78
CA SER A 456 9.81 -13.66 20.98
C SER A 456 9.58 -12.21 20.55
N LEU A 457 8.34 -11.87 20.16
CA LEU A 457 7.96 -10.49 19.86
C LEU A 457 8.19 -9.57 21.05
N ARG A 458 7.76 -9.94 22.27
CA ARG A 458 7.93 -9.14 23.49
C ARG A 458 9.39 -8.94 23.90
N LYS A 459 10.27 -9.87 23.52
CA LYS A 459 11.73 -9.81 23.74
C LYS A 459 12.47 -9.06 22.63
N SER A 460 11.83 -8.82 21.49
CA SER A 460 12.44 -8.24 20.30
C SER A 460 12.66 -6.73 20.37
N SER A 461 13.39 -6.21 19.37
CA SER A 461 13.55 -4.79 19.12
C SER A 461 12.23 -4.05 18.92
N ILE A 462 11.23 -4.71 18.30
CA ILE A 462 9.90 -4.12 18.03
C ILE A 462 9.24 -3.67 19.33
N TRP A 463 9.20 -4.55 20.33
CA TRP A 463 8.51 -4.27 21.59
C TRP A 463 9.18 -3.12 22.36
N LYS A 464 10.51 -3.15 22.43
CA LYS A 464 11.31 -2.10 23.07
C LYS A 464 11.09 -0.76 22.37
N GLU A 465 11.17 -0.75 21.04
CA GLU A 465 11.05 0.45 20.22
C GLU A 465 9.65 1.09 20.34
N LEU A 466 8.58 0.31 20.17
CA LEU A 466 7.22 0.83 20.25
C LEU A 466 6.86 1.29 21.67
N LYS A 467 7.34 0.57 22.70
CA LYS A 467 7.14 0.96 24.10
C LYS A 467 7.84 2.28 24.42
N GLU A 468 9.00 2.56 23.84
CA GLU A 468 9.74 3.82 24.06
C GLU A 468 8.94 5.04 23.60
N VAL A 469 8.24 4.93 22.47
CA VAL A 469 7.54 6.06 21.84
C VAL A 469 6.03 6.10 22.13
N ARG A 470 5.52 5.15 22.93
CA ARG A 470 4.08 4.89 23.12
C ARG A 470 3.22 6.10 23.48
N ASN A 471 3.78 7.10 24.17
CA ASN A 471 3.02 8.26 24.64
C ASN A 471 3.04 9.44 23.66
N MET A 472 3.90 9.44 22.62
CA MET A 472 4.05 10.60 21.74
C MET A 472 2.77 10.89 20.96
N ARG A 473 2.20 9.94 20.21
CA ARG A 473 0.97 10.19 19.44
C ARG A 473 -0.26 10.51 20.31
N PRO A 474 -0.55 9.79 21.41
CA PRO A 474 -1.68 10.13 22.28
C PRO A 474 -1.53 11.48 22.99
N SER A 475 -0.30 11.98 23.18
CA SER A 475 -0.08 13.27 23.84
C SER A 475 -0.74 14.43 23.11
N PHE A 476 -1.00 14.33 21.80
CA PHE A 476 -1.66 15.36 20.99
C PHE A 476 -3.17 15.53 21.30
N HIS A 477 -3.78 14.63 22.07
CA HIS A 477 -5.21 14.71 22.44
C HIS A 477 -5.51 15.58 23.67
N ASN A 478 -4.48 16.23 24.22
CA ASN A 478 -4.59 17.15 25.35
C ASN A 478 -5.26 18.48 24.92
N PRO A 479 -5.78 19.29 25.85
CA PRO A 479 -6.45 20.57 25.52
C PRO A 479 -5.59 21.59 24.75
N LEU A 480 -4.26 21.49 24.80
CA LEU A 480 -3.32 22.35 24.08
C LEU A 480 -3.00 21.83 22.65
N GLY A 481 -3.64 20.74 22.23
CA GLY A 481 -3.55 20.18 20.87
C GLY A 481 -2.11 19.97 20.40
N LEU A 482 -1.83 20.42 19.17
CA LEU A 482 -0.50 20.37 18.54
C LEU A 482 0.61 20.83 19.48
N TYR A 483 0.48 21.98 20.12
CA TYR A 483 1.56 22.56 20.93
C TYR A 483 1.85 21.74 22.19
N GLY A 484 0.81 21.27 22.89
CA GLY A 484 1.00 20.37 24.03
C GLY A 484 1.62 19.04 23.63
N GLY A 485 1.19 18.49 22.49
CA GLY A 485 1.78 17.27 21.94
C GLY A 485 3.25 17.43 21.55
N LEU A 486 3.64 18.58 21.00
CA LEU A 486 5.03 18.89 20.66
C LEU A 486 5.92 19.02 21.90
N VAL A 487 5.47 19.74 22.92
CA VAL A 487 6.21 19.87 24.18
C VAL A 487 6.38 18.50 24.84
N TYR A 488 5.30 17.72 24.94
CA TYR A 488 5.37 16.38 25.52
C TYR A 488 6.28 15.45 24.70
N SER A 489 6.14 15.45 23.37
CA SER A 489 6.95 14.61 22.50
C SER A 489 8.42 15.00 22.54
N GLY A 490 8.74 16.29 22.64
CA GLY A 490 10.12 16.76 22.87
C GLY A 490 10.66 16.29 24.22
N LEU A 491 9.88 16.41 25.30
CA LEU A 491 10.27 15.93 26.62
C LEU A 491 10.53 14.42 26.62
N GLU A 492 9.63 13.65 26.00
CA GLU A 492 9.75 12.20 25.87
C GLU A 492 10.95 11.81 25.01
N ALA A 493 11.16 12.47 23.87
CA ALA A 493 12.22 12.16 22.91
C ALA A 493 13.64 12.44 23.47
N TYR A 494 13.83 13.57 24.14
CA TYR A 494 15.16 14.01 24.57
C TYR A 494 15.51 13.59 26.00
N PHE A 495 14.53 13.55 26.92
CA PHE A 495 14.79 13.37 28.35
C PHE A 495 14.24 12.06 28.92
N LEU A 496 12.93 11.79 28.76
CA LEU A 496 12.29 10.65 29.44
C LEU A 496 12.56 9.31 28.75
N LYS A 497 12.73 9.31 27.42
CA LYS A 497 13.03 8.13 26.59
C LYS A 497 12.09 6.95 26.87
N GLY A 498 10.79 7.21 27.03
CA GLY A 498 9.79 6.18 27.30
C GLY A 498 9.82 5.57 28.70
N ARG A 499 10.70 6.04 29.60
CA ARG A 499 10.94 5.46 30.95
C ARG A 499 9.95 5.96 32.00
N VAL A 500 8.79 6.42 31.59
CA VAL A 500 7.70 6.81 32.47
C VAL A 500 6.89 5.59 32.95
N PRO A 501 6.35 5.60 34.18
CA PRO A 501 5.56 4.49 34.73
C PRO A 501 4.08 4.49 34.28
N TRP A 502 3.72 5.28 33.27
CA TRP A 502 2.36 5.37 32.73
C TRP A 502 2.32 5.15 31.22
N THR A 503 1.12 4.91 30.70
CA THR A 503 0.82 4.83 29.26
C THR A 503 -0.45 5.62 28.99
N LEU A 504 -0.36 6.64 28.12
CA LEU A 504 -1.50 7.42 27.67
C LEU A 504 -2.42 6.56 26.79
N LYS A 505 -3.72 6.88 26.77
CA LYS A 505 -4.72 6.17 25.98
C LYS A 505 -5.14 6.99 24.76
N HIS A 506 -5.53 6.30 23.69
CA HIS A 506 -6.28 6.88 22.58
C HIS A 506 -7.65 7.33 23.08
N LYS A 507 -8.16 8.42 22.52
CA LYS A 507 -9.36 9.09 23.05
C LYS A 507 -10.65 8.59 22.41
N THR A 508 -10.65 8.43 21.09
CA THR A 508 -11.79 8.04 20.27
C THR A 508 -11.32 7.21 19.08
N THR A 509 -12.22 6.46 18.46
CA THR A 509 -12.00 5.86 17.13
C THR A 509 -11.93 6.96 16.07
N ASP A 510 -11.24 6.68 14.96
CA ASP A 510 -11.05 7.65 13.87
C ASP A 510 -12.37 8.07 13.20
N HIS A 511 -13.27 7.11 12.92
CA HIS A 511 -14.62 7.40 12.43
C HIS A 511 -15.41 8.23 13.45
N GLY A 512 -15.33 7.88 14.73
CA GLY A 512 -16.08 8.51 15.83
C GLY A 512 -15.60 9.93 16.17
N ALA A 513 -14.41 10.33 15.71
CA ALA A 513 -13.90 11.68 15.89
C ALA A 513 -14.62 12.73 15.01
N THR A 514 -15.30 12.29 13.94
CA THR A 514 -15.91 13.16 12.94
C THR A 514 -17.11 13.92 13.50
N LYS A 515 -17.07 15.25 13.45
CA LYS A 515 -18.20 16.11 13.80
C LYS A 515 -19.15 16.29 12.61
N THR A 516 -20.36 16.74 12.89
CA THR A 516 -21.30 17.16 11.86
C THR A 516 -20.83 18.45 11.19
N ALA A 517 -21.15 18.61 9.91
CA ALA A 517 -20.65 19.66 9.03
C ALA A 517 -21.08 21.08 9.45
N ASP A 518 -22.22 21.22 10.15
CA ASP A 518 -22.72 22.47 10.73
C ASP A 518 -21.86 22.97 11.91
N LYS A 519 -21.11 22.08 12.56
CA LYS A 519 -20.22 22.39 13.69
C LYS A 519 -18.78 22.69 13.26
N CYS A 520 -18.52 22.69 11.96
CA CYS A 520 -17.18 22.82 11.42
C CYS A 520 -17.12 23.88 10.33
N GLN A 521 -16.00 24.61 10.27
CA GLN A 521 -15.77 25.58 9.23
C GLN A 521 -15.58 24.87 7.88
N LYS A 522 -16.37 25.27 6.88
CA LYS A 522 -16.18 24.80 5.50
C LYS A 522 -14.80 25.23 4.98
N ILE A 523 -14.10 24.30 4.35
CA ILE A 523 -12.78 24.53 3.76
C ILE A 523 -12.92 24.58 2.24
N GLU A 524 -12.52 25.70 1.66
CA GLU A 524 -12.45 25.88 0.21
C GLU A 524 -10.99 25.75 -0.22
N TYR A 525 -10.69 24.75 -1.03
CA TYR A 525 -9.34 24.51 -1.53
C TYR A 525 -9.09 25.32 -2.82
N PRO A 526 -7.87 25.89 -3.00
CA PRO A 526 -7.51 26.54 -4.26
C PRO A 526 -7.63 25.59 -5.44
N LYS A 527 -8.04 26.12 -6.60
CA LYS A 527 -8.03 25.35 -7.85
C LYS A 527 -6.59 24.95 -8.21
N PRO A 528 -6.37 23.71 -8.68
CA PRO A 528 -5.04 23.27 -9.10
C PRO A 528 -4.54 24.08 -10.29
N ASP A 529 -3.24 24.34 -10.33
CA ASP A 529 -2.56 25.07 -11.42
C ASP A 529 -2.14 24.18 -12.60
N GLY A 530 -2.31 22.86 -12.48
CA GLY A 530 -1.93 21.88 -13.49
C GLY A 530 -0.41 21.71 -13.64
N LYS A 531 0.39 22.31 -12.75
CA LYS A 531 1.86 22.31 -12.82
C LYS A 531 2.49 21.76 -11.56
N ILE A 532 2.15 22.34 -10.41
CA ILE A 532 2.62 21.92 -9.08
C ILE A 532 1.49 21.19 -8.36
N SER A 533 0.26 21.63 -8.57
CA SER A 533 -0.97 21.09 -8.01
C SER A 533 -1.88 20.57 -9.12
N PHE A 534 -2.57 19.45 -8.87
CA PHE A 534 -3.39 18.75 -9.87
C PHE A 534 -4.79 18.50 -9.33
N ASP A 535 -5.74 18.26 -10.24
CA ASP A 535 -7.01 17.67 -9.89
C ASP A 535 -6.84 16.16 -9.61
N ILE A 536 -7.80 15.61 -8.86
CA ILE A 536 -7.71 14.24 -8.36
C ILE A 536 -7.68 13.19 -9.49
N LEU A 537 -8.37 13.40 -10.61
CA LEU A 537 -8.41 12.45 -11.73
C LEU A 537 -7.07 12.42 -12.47
N THR A 538 -6.44 13.58 -12.66
CA THR A 538 -5.06 13.67 -13.17
C THR A 538 -4.06 12.98 -12.23
N SER A 539 -4.29 13.01 -10.91
CA SER A 539 -3.49 12.22 -9.96
C SER A 539 -3.78 10.71 -10.09
N VAL A 540 -5.05 10.31 -10.13
CA VAL A 540 -5.47 8.90 -10.22
C VAL A 540 -4.90 8.22 -11.47
N SER A 541 -4.85 8.91 -12.62
CA SER A 541 -4.26 8.33 -13.83
C SER A 541 -2.77 7.93 -13.66
N ARG A 542 -2.05 8.58 -12.74
CA ARG A 542 -0.64 8.27 -12.42
C ARG A 542 -0.48 7.11 -11.43
N THR A 543 -1.56 6.56 -10.87
CA THR A 543 -1.48 5.31 -10.09
C THR A 543 -1.49 4.08 -10.98
N GLY A 544 -1.90 4.22 -12.25
CA GLY A 544 -2.16 3.12 -13.16
C GLY A 544 -3.29 2.19 -12.70
N THR A 545 -4.12 2.62 -11.74
CA THR A 545 -5.17 1.78 -11.18
C THR A 545 -6.24 1.45 -12.21
N ASN A 546 -6.71 0.21 -12.21
CA ASN A 546 -7.84 -0.22 -13.02
C ASN A 546 -8.53 -1.43 -12.39
N HIS A 547 -9.83 -1.59 -12.68
CA HIS A 547 -10.64 -2.75 -12.33
C HIS A 547 -11.62 -3.02 -13.48
N GLU A 548 -12.02 -4.26 -13.69
CA GLU A 548 -13.13 -4.63 -14.57
C GLU A 548 -14.41 -3.89 -14.14
N GLU A 549 -15.11 -3.25 -15.07
CA GLU A 549 -16.28 -2.41 -14.74
C GLU A 549 -17.49 -3.26 -14.35
N ASP A 550 -17.63 -4.42 -14.98
CA ASP A 550 -18.72 -5.36 -14.75
C ASP A 550 -18.31 -6.43 -13.72
N GLN A 551 -18.01 -6.01 -12.50
CA GLN A 551 -17.77 -6.91 -11.37
C GLN A 551 -18.49 -6.38 -10.11
N PRO A 552 -18.71 -7.22 -9.09
CA PRO A 552 -19.24 -6.77 -7.81
C PRO A 552 -18.41 -5.62 -7.23
N VAL A 553 -19.09 -4.58 -6.76
CA VAL A 553 -18.42 -3.44 -6.15
C VAL A 553 -17.81 -3.89 -4.82
N HIS A 554 -16.48 -3.96 -4.78
CA HIS A 554 -15.69 -4.36 -3.62
C HIS A 554 -15.74 -3.34 -2.45
N LEU A 555 -16.38 -2.19 -2.68
CA LEU A 555 -16.70 -1.17 -1.67
C LEU A 555 -18.16 -1.36 -1.27
N GLN A 556 -18.39 -2.30 -0.37
CA GLN A 556 -19.72 -2.82 -0.08
C GLN A 556 -20.47 -1.84 0.83
N VAL A 557 -21.60 -1.35 0.33
CA VAL A 557 -22.59 -0.57 1.07
C VAL A 557 -23.93 -1.26 0.88
N LYS A 558 -24.56 -1.68 1.98
CA LYS A 558 -25.73 -2.55 1.96
C LYS A 558 -26.94 -1.91 1.26
N ASP A 559 -27.18 -0.65 1.56
CA ASP A 559 -28.27 0.14 0.98
C ASP A 559 -27.76 1.58 0.76
N TRP A 560 -27.65 1.96 -0.51
CA TRP A 560 -27.08 3.25 -0.91
C TRP A 560 -28.01 4.42 -0.60
N ASP A 561 -29.32 4.19 -0.62
CA ASP A 561 -30.30 5.23 -0.28
C ASP A 561 -30.33 5.44 1.23
N ALA A 562 -30.32 4.36 2.03
CA ALA A 562 -30.20 4.44 3.48
C ALA A 562 -28.88 5.12 3.89
N HIS A 563 -27.76 4.75 3.28
CA HIS A 563 -26.47 5.41 3.49
C HIS A 563 -26.59 6.92 3.24
N THR A 564 -27.15 7.32 2.10
CA THR A 564 -27.34 8.74 1.75
C THR A 564 -28.19 9.47 2.79
N MET A 565 -29.28 8.86 3.26
CA MET A 565 -30.18 9.46 4.26
C MET A 565 -29.48 9.71 5.60
N GLU A 566 -28.56 8.83 5.99
CA GLU A 566 -27.86 8.93 7.26
C GLU A 566 -26.63 9.86 7.18
N THR A 567 -25.86 9.80 6.10
CA THR A 567 -24.55 10.47 6.02
C THR A 567 -24.61 11.86 5.37
N TRP A 568 -25.44 12.05 4.35
CA TRP A 568 -25.48 13.30 3.59
C TRP A 568 -25.91 14.52 4.41
N PRO A 569 -26.98 14.47 5.24
CA PRO A 569 -27.39 15.65 6.01
C PRO A 569 -26.34 16.10 7.02
N GLY A 570 -25.75 15.15 7.75
CA GLY A 570 -24.82 15.40 8.85
C GLY A 570 -23.38 15.68 8.42
N TYR A 571 -22.88 14.99 7.39
CA TYR A 571 -21.46 15.02 7.01
C TYR A 571 -21.21 15.61 5.61
N LYS A 572 -22.28 15.89 4.85
CA LYS A 572 -22.24 16.54 3.53
C LYS A 572 -21.38 15.82 2.51
N GLY A 573 -21.38 14.49 2.57
CA GLY A 573 -20.64 13.62 1.65
C GLY A 573 -19.15 13.60 1.93
N LEU A 574 -18.76 13.41 3.19
CA LEU A 574 -17.36 13.30 3.63
C LEU A 574 -16.54 12.28 2.79
N GLU A 575 -17.18 11.26 2.26
CA GLU A 575 -16.58 10.21 1.43
C GLU A 575 -15.89 10.77 0.17
N ASN A 576 -16.43 11.84 -0.42
CA ASN A 576 -15.83 12.51 -1.58
C ASN A 576 -14.56 13.31 -1.24
N ARG A 577 -14.29 13.54 0.05
CA ARG A 577 -13.16 14.35 0.53
C ARG A 577 -12.05 13.53 1.15
N PHE A 578 -12.39 12.50 1.93
CA PHE A 578 -11.37 11.59 2.47
C PHE A 578 -10.82 10.65 1.42
N CYS A 579 -11.59 10.33 0.38
CA CYS A 579 -11.18 9.37 -0.63
C CYS A 579 -10.07 10.00 -1.50
N PRO A 580 -8.86 9.42 -1.51
CA PRO A 580 -7.75 9.96 -2.29
C PRO A 580 -7.86 9.66 -3.79
N ALA A 581 -8.97 9.06 -4.25
CA ALA A 581 -9.13 8.64 -5.63
C ALA A 581 -10.49 9.01 -6.27
N GLY A 582 -11.30 9.84 -5.61
CA GLY A 582 -12.59 10.29 -6.18
C GLY A 582 -13.56 9.14 -6.48
N VAL A 583 -13.55 8.09 -5.64
CA VAL A 583 -14.41 6.92 -5.84
C VAL A 583 -15.87 7.22 -5.49
N TYR A 584 -16.10 8.03 -4.46
CA TYR A 584 -17.45 8.31 -3.96
C TYR A 584 -17.93 9.67 -4.44
N GLU A 585 -19.14 9.69 -5.00
CA GLU A 585 -19.79 10.91 -5.49
C GLU A 585 -21.24 10.96 -5.01
N TYR A 586 -21.72 12.20 -4.82
CA TYR A 586 -23.13 12.49 -4.61
C TYR A 586 -23.60 13.30 -5.81
N VAL A 587 -24.27 12.63 -6.75
CA VAL A 587 -24.71 13.20 -8.01
C VAL A 587 -26.09 13.84 -7.81
N GLU A 588 -26.30 15.04 -8.35
CA GLU A 588 -27.61 15.71 -8.30
C GLU A 588 -28.69 14.82 -8.95
N ASP A 589 -29.78 14.58 -8.23
CA ASP A 589 -30.89 13.73 -8.65
C ASP A 589 -32.19 14.18 -7.97
N ASP A 590 -33.03 14.90 -8.72
CA ASP A 590 -34.31 15.44 -8.23
C ASP A 590 -35.34 14.35 -7.87
N THR A 591 -35.10 13.10 -8.27
CA THR A 591 -35.99 11.97 -7.92
C THR A 591 -35.73 11.46 -6.49
N LYS A 592 -34.60 11.83 -5.89
CA LYS A 592 -34.21 11.40 -4.54
C LYS A 592 -34.66 12.42 -3.47
N PRO A 593 -35.06 11.98 -2.27
CA PRO A 593 -35.56 12.88 -1.22
C PRO A 593 -34.59 14.00 -0.80
N LEU A 594 -33.29 13.77 -0.92
CA LEU A 594 -32.24 14.73 -0.56
C LEU A 594 -31.65 15.48 -1.76
N GLY A 595 -32.24 15.32 -2.95
CA GLY A 595 -31.78 15.93 -4.21
C GLY A 595 -30.45 15.38 -4.73
N VAL A 596 -29.95 14.29 -4.14
CA VAL A 596 -28.71 13.63 -4.53
C VAL A 596 -28.82 12.11 -4.48
N ARG A 597 -28.07 11.44 -5.34
CA ARG A 597 -27.85 10.00 -5.37
C ARG A 597 -26.39 9.68 -5.07
N PHE A 598 -26.15 8.74 -4.16
CA PHE A 598 -24.82 8.19 -3.91
C PHE A 598 -24.34 7.31 -5.09
N GLN A 599 -23.08 7.45 -5.47
CA GLN A 599 -22.45 6.71 -6.55
C GLN A 599 -21.05 6.25 -6.14
N ILE A 600 -20.75 4.99 -6.46
CA ILE A 600 -19.42 4.39 -6.27
C ILE A 600 -18.80 4.10 -7.64
N ASN A 601 -17.71 4.81 -7.94
CA ASN A 601 -16.83 4.62 -9.10
C ASN A 601 -15.68 3.68 -8.70
N ALA A 602 -15.99 2.41 -8.47
CA ALA A 602 -15.08 1.42 -7.88
C ALA A 602 -13.79 1.20 -8.69
N GLN A 603 -13.83 1.43 -10.00
CA GLN A 603 -12.69 1.30 -10.91
C GLN A 603 -11.51 2.22 -10.55
N ASN A 604 -11.77 3.34 -9.87
CA ASN A 604 -10.75 4.29 -9.42
C ASN A 604 -10.09 3.88 -8.10
N CYS A 605 -10.55 2.82 -7.42
CA CYS A 605 -10.12 2.51 -6.06
C CYS A 605 -8.63 2.16 -5.97
N ILE A 606 -7.85 2.93 -5.23
CA ILE A 606 -6.41 2.65 -5.05
C ILE A 606 -6.08 1.81 -3.81
N HIS A 607 -7.09 1.10 -3.26
CA HIS A 607 -6.97 0.17 -2.14
C HIS A 607 -6.35 0.78 -0.87
N CYS A 608 -6.51 2.08 -0.66
CA CYS A 608 -5.94 2.79 0.50
C CYS A 608 -6.55 2.37 1.85
N LYS A 609 -7.76 1.78 1.86
CA LYS A 609 -8.58 1.38 3.02
C LYS A 609 -9.19 2.50 3.85
N THR A 610 -8.97 3.77 3.50
CA THR A 610 -9.46 4.92 4.28
C THR A 610 -10.98 4.93 4.46
N CYS A 611 -11.75 4.50 3.47
CA CYS A 611 -13.21 4.52 3.54
C CYS A 611 -13.77 3.60 4.64
N ASP A 612 -13.23 2.39 4.77
CA ASP A 612 -13.60 1.44 5.82
C ASP A 612 -13.24 1.99 7.22
N ILE A 613 -12.12 2.73 7.31
CA ILE A 613 -11.65 3.31 8.57
C ILE A 613 -12.43 4.58 8.98
N LYS A 614 -12.72 5.48 8.04
CA LYS A 614 -13.15 6.86 8.32
C LYS A 614 -14.65 7.10 8.14
N ALA A 615 -15.37 6.23 7.43
CA ALA A 615 -16.83 6.37 7.27
C ALA A 615 -17.50 6.42 8.66
N PRO A 616 -18.21 7.52 9.01
CA PRO A 616 -18.71 7.75 10.38
C PRO A 616 -19.62 6.63 10.91
N ASN A 617 -20.45 6.07 10.05
CA ASN A 617 -21.42 5.03 10.41
C ASN A 617 -20.85 3.61 10.33
N GLN A 618 -19.60 3.46 9.88
CA GLN A 618 -18.94 2.15 9.72
C GLN A 618 -19.75 1.16 8.87
N ASP A 619 -20.38 1.66 7.82
CA ASP A 619 -21.28 0.94 6.90
C ASP A 619 -20.66 0.67 5.52
N ILE A 620 -19.44 1.15 5.29
CA ILE A 620 -18.62 0.78 4.13
C ILE A 620 -17.69 -0.36 4.55
N ASN A 621 -17.81 -1.51 3.90
CA ASN A 621 -16.88 -2.63 4.06
C ASN A 621 -16.01 -2.77 2.80
N TRP A 622 -14.69 -2.67 2.95
CA TRP A 622 -13.76 -2.94 1.86
C TRP A 622 -13.47 -4.44 1.79
N SER A 623 -13.82 -5.06 0.67
CA SER A 623 -13.38 -6.40 0.30
C SER A 623 -12.36 -6.34 -0.83
N VAL A 624 -11.72 -7.46 -1.12
CA VAL A 624 -10.85 -7.56 -2.30
C VAL A 624 -11.71 -7.55 -3.57
N PRO A 625 -11.31 -6.81 -4.63
CA PRO A 625 -11.82 -7.04 -5.99
C PRO A 625 -11.19 -8.30 -6.59
N GLN A 626 -11.38 -8.52 -7.89
CA GLN A 626 -10.65 -9.58 -8.59
C GLN A 626 -9.13 -9.41 -8.44
N GLY A 627 -8.43 -10.53 -8.28
CA GLY A 627 -6.99 -10.55 -8.19
C GLY A 627 -6.32 -9.95 -9.45
N GLY A 628 -5.21 -9.25 -9.25
CA GLY A 628 -4.48 -8.53 -10.30
C GLY A 628 -4.92 -7.08 -10.51
N GLU A 629 -6.07 -6.69 -9.97
CA GLU A 629 -6.63 -5.35 -10.10
C GLU A 629 -6.21 -4.41 -8.97
N GLY A 630 -6.41 -3.11 -9.20
CA GLY A 630 -5.97 -2.06 -8.28
C GLY A 630 -4.80 -1.26 -8.85
N PRO A 631 -4.07 -0.53 -7.97
CA PRO A 631 -2.93 0.28 -8.37
C PRO A 631 -1.84 -0.48 -9.12
N LYS A 632 -1.16 0.22 -10.02
CA LYS A 632 0.09 -0.21 -10.64
C LYS A 632 1.16 0.79 -10.25
N TYR A 633 1.42 0.88 -8.96
CA TYR A 633 2.30 1.91 -8.46
C TYR A 633 3.72 1.76 -9.00
N TYR A 634 4.33 2.90 -9.26
CA TYR A 634 5.67 3.01 -9.83
C TYR A 634 6.52 3.94 -8.96
N MET A 635 7.71 3.48 -8.54
CA MET A 635 8.67 4.24 -7.71
C MET A 635 8.13 4.67 -6.33
N THR A 636 7.06 4.02 -5.85
CA THR A 636 6.33 4.37 -4.62
C THR A 636 6.83 3.70 -3.35
#